data_AF-A0A2P8DS92-F1
#
_entry.id   AF-A0A2P8DS92-F1
#
_cell.length_a   1.000
_cell.length_b   1.000
_cell.length_c   1.000
_cell.angle_alpha   90.00
_cell.angle_beta   90.00
_cell.angle_gamma   90.00
#
_symmetry.space_group_name_H-M   'P 1'
#
loop_
_entity.id
_entity.type
_entity.pdbx_description
1 polymer ?
#
loop_
_entity_poly.entity_id
_entity_poly.type
_entity_poly.pdbx_seq_one_letter_code
_entity_poly.pdbx_strand_id
1 'polypeptide(L)'
;MAPGGRARILAGPRRRVAPAANGRSTDDKGDGVDAAQTWRLLHGTEPVGEITVTEQDWPWLSGPFSPRPRFADFAPLFARELALVEAMATDDSAAAAEAWETAYAPITSALRLEGPDGAVAGFLLHIEDGSAWFRWHD
;
A
#
# COMPACT_ATOMS: atom_id res chain seq x y z
N MET A 1 -11.73 30.72 -5.20
CA MET A 1 -11.60 30.23 -3.81
C MET A 1 -12.54 29.05 -3.68
N ALA A 2 -12.02 27.83 -3.75
CA ALA A 2 -12.78 26.60 -3.61
C ALA A 2 -12.01 25.71 -2.64
N PRO A 3 -12.43 25.60 -1.38
CA PRO A 3 -11.90 24.60 -0.47
C PRO A 3 -12.90 23.45 -0.41
N GLY A 4 -12.52 22.28 -0.89
CA GLY A 4 -13.41 21.13 -0.78
C GLY A 4 -13.04 20.02 -1.74
N GLY A 5 -12.21 19.11 -1.25
CA GLY A 5 -12.13 17.77 -1.83
C GLY A 5 -10.75 17.41 -2.30
N ARG A 6 -9.80 17.21 -1.39
CA ARG A 6 -8.58 16.46 -1.73
C ARG A 6 -8.19 15.34 -0.75
N ALA A 7 -8.69 15.29 0.50
CA ALA A 7 -8.37 14.17 1.40
C ALA A 7 -8.98 12.80 1.02
N ARG A 8 -10.07 12.76 0.24
CA ARG A 8 -10.74 11.49 -0.13
C ARG A 8 -9.94 10.59 -1.09
N ILE A 9 -8.90 11.12 -1.73
CA ILE A 9 -8.11 10.40 -2.75
C ILE A 9 -6.89 9.70 -2.12
N LEU A 10 -6.50 10.08 -0.90
CA LEU A 10 -5.36 9.50 -0.18
C LEU A 10 -5.76 8.26 0.60
N ALA A 11 -6.96 8.24 1.19
CA ALA A 11 -7.46 7.04 1.86
C ALA A 11 -7.82 5.97 0.82
N GLY A 12 -7.04 4.89 0.80
CA GLY A 12 -7.35 3.66 0.06
C GLY A 12 -8.76 3.12 0.38
N PRO A 13 -9.22 2.09 -0.34
CA PRO A 13 -10.55 1.52 -0.13
C PRO A 13 -10.77 1.21 1.35
N ARG A 14 -11.69 1.95 1.99
CA ARG A 14 -12.05 1.74 3.40
C ARG A 14 -12.66 0.36 3.54
N ARG A 15 -11.83 -0.57 4.02
CA ARG A 15 -12.14 -1.86 4.64
C ARG A 15 -13.50 -2.43 4.24
N ARG A 16 -13.52 -3.32 3.25
CA ARG A 16 -14.35 -4.53 3.39
C ARG A 16 -13.44 -5.56 4.04
N VAL A 17 -13.65 -5.80 5.33
CA VAL A 17 -13.00 -6.89 6.05
C VAL A 17 -13.39 -8.17 5.32
N ALA A 18 -12.47 -8.78 4.58
CA ALA A 18 -12.65 -10.16 4.16
C ALA A 18 -12.48 -11.02 5.42
N PRO A 19 -13.47 -11.83 5.83
CA PRO A 19 -13.26 -12.79 6.89
C PRO A 19 -12.24 -13.84 6.42
N ALA A 20 -11.32 -14.21 7.30
CA ALA A 20 -10.45 -15.35 7.10
C ALA A 20 -11.27 -16.59 6.72
N ALA A 21 -11.07 -17.11 5.52
CA ALA A 21 -11.60 -18.40 5.09
C ALA A 21 -10.50 -19.17 4.36
N ASN A 22 -9.80 -20.00 5.13
CA ASN A 22 -9.00 -21.09 4.62
C ASN A 22 -9.94 -22.06 3.88
N GLY A 23 -9.77 -22.19 2.57
CA GLY A 23 -10.56 -23.09 1.72
C GLY A 23 -9.74 -23.60 0.56
N ARG A 24 -8.95 -24.65 0.79
CA ARG A 24 -8.28 -25.40 -0.26
C ARG A 24 -9.34 -26.26 -0.98
N SER A 25 -9.57 -26.03 -2.27
CA SER A 25 -10.04 -27.09 -3.18
C SER A 25 -9.60 -26.76 -4.60
N THR A 26 -8.83 -27.69 -5.15
CA THR A 26 -8.33 -27.77 -6.52
C THR A 26 -9.44 -28.21 -7.46
N ASP A 27 -9.65 -27.47 -8.55
CA ASP A 27 -10.21 -28.01 -9.79
C ASP A 27 -9.54 -27.33 -10.98
N ASP A 28 -8.92 -28.16 -11.81
CA ASP A 28 -8.17 -27.88 -13.03
C ASP A 28 -9.11 -27.62 -14.21
N LYS A 29 -8.87 -26.52 -14.96
CA LYS A 29 -8.82 -26.48 -16.44
C LYS A 29 -8.58 -25.07 -17.02
N GLY A 30 -7.43 -24.92 -17.69
CA GLY A 30 -7.31 -24.25 -19.01
C GLY A 30 -7.15 -22.73 -19.08
N ASP A 31 -5.93 -22.32 -19.45
CA ASP A 31 -5.56 -21.07 -20.15
C ASP A 31 -5.94 -19.72 -19.51
N GLY A 32 -5.01 -19.22 -18.69
CA GLY A 32 -5.03 -17.87 -18.13
C GLY A 32 -4.63 -17.89 -16.67
N VAL A 33 -3.35 -18.14 -16.37
CA VAL A 33 -2.87 -17.84 -15.02
C VAL A 33 -2.91 -16.32 -14.86
N ASP A 34 -3.97 -15.81 -14.23
CA ASP A 34 -3.91 -14.53 -13.52
C ASP A 34 -2.90 -14.72 -12.39
N ALA A 35 -1.63 -14.76 -12.75
CA ALA A 35 -0.54 -15.01 -11.82
C ALA A 35 -0.59 -13.89 -10.79
N ALA A 36 -0.85 -14.24 -9.53
CA ALA A 36 -0.85 -13.30 -8.43
C ALA A 36 0.40 -12.41 -8.55
N GLN A 37 0.20 -11.12 -8.84
CA GLN A 37 1.32 -10.23 -9.13
C GLN A 37 2.03 -9.96 -7.82
N THR A 38 3.28 -10.40 -7.72
CA THR A 38 4.09 -10.18 -6.53
C THR A 38 4.86 -8.89 -6.69
N TRP A 39 4.62 -7.96 -5.78
CA TRP A 39 5.28 -6.67 -5.69
C TRP A 39 6.29 -6.70 -4.55
N ARG A 40 7.45 -6.11 -4.75
CA ARG A 40 8.55 -6.12 -3.78
C ARG A 40 8.83 -4.71 -3.28
N LEU A 41 8.87 -4.57 -1.97
CA LEU A 41 9.33 -3.37 -1.30
C LEU A 41 10.81 -3.53 -0.99
N LEU A 42 11.65 -2.70 -1.58
CA LEU A 42 13.09 -2.71 -1.43
C LEU A 42 13.57 -1.46 -0.68
N HIS A 43 14.60 -1.61 0.14
CA HIS A 43 15.40 -0.51 0.66
C HIS A 43 16.80 -0.61 0.05
N GLY A 44 17.09 0.25 -0.93
CA GLY A 44 18.27 0.09 -1.78
C GLY A 44 18.21 -1.21 -2.57
N THR A 45 19.02 -2.20 -2.19
CA THR A 45 19.07 -3.54 -2.83
C THR A 45 18.49 -4.65 -1.94
N GLU A 46 17.99 -4.31 -0.74
CA GLU A 46 17.55 -5.31 0.24
C GLU A 46 16.02 -5.34 0.34
N PRO A 47 15.39 -6.53 0.30
CA PRO A 47 13.94 -6.66 0.41
C PRO A 47 13.44 -6.41 1.84
N VAL A 48 12.55 -5.44 1.96
CA VAL A 48 11.83 -5.05 3.18
C VAL A 48 10.53 -5.83 3.32
N GLY A 49 9.88 -6.16 2.21
CA GLY A 49 8.61 -6.89 2.22
C GLY A 49 8.16 -7.28 0.82
N GLU A 50 7.21 -8.21 0.76
CA GLU A 50 6.59 -8.64 -0.49
C GLU A 50 5.08 -8.53 -0.34
N ILE A 51 4.42 -8.01 -1.38
CA ILE A 51 2.97 -7.85 -1.44
C ILE A 51 2.49 -8.78 -2.54
N THR A 52 1.65 -9.75 -2.20
CA THR A 52 1.00 -10.60 -3.21
C THR A 52 -0.33 -9.98 -3.55
N VAL A 53 -0.48 -9.38 -4.73
CA VAL A 53 -1.75 -8.79 -5.16
C VAL A 53 -2.78 -9.90 -5.33
N THR A 54 -3.86 -9.80 -4.55
CA THR A 54 -5.03 -10.70 -4.64
C THR A 54 -6.27 -9.97 -5.11
N GLU A 55 -6.34 -8.66 -4.90
CA GLU A 55 -7.48 -7.80 -5.25
C GLU A 55 -6.99 -6.56 -5.99
N GLN A 56 -7.73 -6.15 -7.02
CA GLN A 56 -7.40 -5.01 -7.87
C GLN A 56 -8.65 -4.11 -8.01
N ASP A 57 -8.78 -3.16 -7.09
CA ASP A 57 -9.83 -2.14 -7.06
C ASP A 57 -9.31 -0.84 -7.69
N TRP A 58 -9.17 -0.83 -9.02
CA TRP A 58 -8.59 0.30 -9.76
C TRP A 58 -9.13 1.65 -9.26
N PRO A 59 -8.26 2.61 -8.88
CA PRO A 59 -6.80 2.67 -9.08
C PRO A 59 -5.93 2.04 -7.98
N TRP A 60 -6.50 1.25 -7.07
CA TRP A 60 -5.82 0.62 -5.94
C TRP A 60 -5.65 -0.88 -6.14
N LEU A 61 -4.57 -1.42 -5.58
CA LEU A 61 -4.32 -2.86 -5.50
C LEU A 61 -4.17 -3.23 -4.05
N SER A 62 -4.68 -4.39 -3.66
CA SER A 62 -4.59 -4.89 -2.30
C SER A 62 -4.21 -6.36 -2.25
N GLY A 63 -3.58 -6.74 -1.14
CA GLY A 63 -3.21 -8.12 -0.89
C GLY A 63 -2.43 -8.32 0.41
N PRO A 64 -2.18 -9.58 0.77
CA PRO A 64 -1.35 -9.90 1.92
C PRO A 64 0.07 -9.37 1.75
N PHE A 65 0.55 -8.72 2.80
CA PHE A 65 1.92 -8.25 2.94
C PHE A 65 2.71 -9.24 3.79
N SER A 66 3.82 -9.72 3.23
CA SER A 66 4.80 -10.54 3.91
C SER A 66 5.97 -9.66 4.36
N PRO A 67 5.98 -9.17 5.61
CA PRO A 67 7.07 -8.36 6.13
C PRO A 67 8.35 -9.18 6.25
N ARG A 68 9.48 -8.62 5.82
CA ARG A 68 10.82 -9.15 6.12
C ARG A 68 11.34 -8.53 7.43
N PRO A 69 12.42 -9.06 8.03
CA PRO A 69 12.94 -8.54 9.31
C PRO A 69 13.20 -7.03 9.31
N ARG A 70 13.62 -6.47 8.17
CA ARG A 70 13.87 -5.04 7.99
C ARG A 70 12.61 -4.18 8.01
N PHE A 71 11.43 -4.77 7.77
CA PHE A 71 10.18 -4.03 7.87
C PHE A 71 9.95 -3.46 9.27
N ALA A 72 10.49 -4.08 10.32
CA ALA A 72 10.38 -3.57 11.69
C ALA A 72 10.88 -2.12 11.84
N ASP A 73 11.88 -1.71 11.05
CA ASP A 73 12.43 -0.34 11.06
C ASP A 73 11.47 0.67 10.41
N PHE A 74 10.65 0.23 9.46
CA PHE A 74 9.72 1.07 8.67
C PHE A 74 8.27 0.97 9.14
N ALA A 75 7.90 -0.09 9.87
CA ALA A 75 6.59 -0.30 10.45
C ALA A 75 6.04 0.93 11.21
N PRO A 76 6.82 1.61 12.09
CA PRO A 76 6.33 2.82 12.76
C PRO A 76 6.08 4.00 11.80
N LEU A 77 6.79 4.07 10.67
CA LEU A 77 6.56 5.11 9.66
C LEU A 77 5.22 4.90 8.96
N PHE A 78 4.92 3.67 8.55
CA PHE A 78 3.61 3.32 7.96
C PHE A 78 2.47 3.51 8.95
N ALA A 79 2.65 3.13 10.22
CA ALA A 79 1.64 3.38 11.26
C ALA A 79 1.38 4.88 11.47
N ARG A 80 2.43 5.71 11.41
CA ARG A 80 2.31 7.17 11.56
C ARG A 80 1.61 7.80 10.36
N GLU A 81 1.99 7.40 9.16
CA GLU A 81 1.39 7.77 7.89
C GLU A 81 -0.12 7.49 7.91
N LEU A 82 -0.52 6.26 8.27
CA LEU A 82 -1.91 5.85 8.34
C LEU A 82 -2.71 6.68 9.37
N ALA A 83 -2.15 6.90 10.56
CA ALA A 83 -2.79 7.74 11.57
C ALA A 83 -3.01 9.18 11.08
N LEU A 84 -2.12 9.72 10.24
CA LEU A 84 -2.27 11.03 9.62
C LEU A 84 -3.32 11.04 8.52
N VAL A 85 -3.43 9.97 7.72
CA VAL A 85 -4.54 9.81 6.76
C VAL A 85 -5.89 9.80 7.46
N GLU A 86 -6.00 9.07 8.57
CA GLU A 86 -7.22 9.05 9.39
C GLU A 86 -7.53 10.42 10.00
N ALA A 87 -6.52 11.13 10.49
CA ALA A 87 -6.68 12.50 10.99
C ALA A 87 -7.14 13.45 9.86
N MET A 88 -6.55 13.36 8.67
CA MET A 88 -6.92 14.15 7.50
C MET A 88 -8.35 13.90 7.02
N ALA A 89 -8.90 12.71 7.28
CA ALA A 89 -10.31 12.43 6.99
C ALA A 89 -11.27 13.29 7.83
N THR A 90 -10.80 13.83 8.95
CA THR A 90 -11.54 14.74 9.84
C THR A 90 -11.08 16.20 9.67
N ASP A 91 -9.79 16.41 9.38
CA ASP A 91 -9.16 17.71 9.17
C ASP A 91 -8.49 17.83 7.79
N ASP A 92 -9.18 18.41 6.81
CA ASP A 92 -8.66 18.67 5.45
C ASP A 92 -7.81 19.97 5.42
N SER A 93 -7.19 20.36 6.54
CA SER A 93 -6.35 21.55 6.62
C SER A 93 -5.04 21.36 5.86
N ALA A 94 -4.47 22.45 5.35
CA ALA A 94 -3.15 22.41 4.70
C ALA A 94 -2.07 21.87 5.65
N ALA A 95 -2.17 22.17 6.96
CA ALA A 95 -1.25 21.66 7.97
C ALA A 95 -1.33 20.14 8.14
N ALA A 96 -2.53 19.55 8.03
CA ALA A 96 -2.69 18.09 8.09
C ALA A 96 -2.09 17.41 6.85
N ALA A 97 -2.26 18.00 5.67
CA ALA A 97 -1.61 17.54 4.45
C ALA A 97 -0.08 17.62 4.53
N GLU A 98 0.49 18.74 5.00
CA GLU A 98 1.94 18.88 5.19
C GLU A 98 2.50 17.89 6.21
N ALA A 99 1.76 17.60 7.29
CA ALA A 99 2.16 16.61 8.28
C ALA A 99 2.23 15.20 7.67
N TRP A 100 1.25 14.83 6.84
CA TRP A 100 1.25 13.56 6.12
C TRP A 100 2.41 13.47 5.12
N GLU A 101 2.59 14.49 4.27
CA GLU A 101 3.71 14.56 3.32
C GLU A 101 5.07 14.43 4.03
N THR A 102 5.24 15.10 5.16
CA THR A 102 6.46 15.02 5.98
C THR A 102 6.69 13.61 6.53
N ALA A 103 5.63 12.91 6.92
CA ALA A 103 5.71 11.52 7.37
C ALA A 103 5.94 10.54 6.20
N TYR A 104 5.45 10.87 5.00
CA TYR A 104 5.56 10.02 3.81
C TYR A 104 6.89 10.18 3.06
N ALA A 105 7.48 11.38 3.08
CA ALA A 105 8.77 11.67 2.47
C ALA A 105 9.91 10.69 2.83
N PRO A 106 10.14 10.30 4.09
CA PRO A 106 11.18 9.31 4.42
C PRO A 106 10.86 7.91 3.86
N ILE A 107 9.58 7.54 3.73
CA ILE A 107 9.16 6.26 3.16
C ILE A 107 9.53 6.22 1.69
N THR A 108 9.13 7.22 0.90
CA THR A 108 9.40 7.28 -0.54
C THR A 108 10.87 7.57 -0.87
N SER A 109 11.59 8.26 0.03
CA SER A 109 13.03 8.50 -0.14
C SER A 109 13.87 7.27 0.15
N ALA A 110 13.44 6.40 1.07
CA ALA A 110 14.23 5.24 1.50
C ALA A 110 13.84 3.97 0.74
N LEU A 111 12.56 3.83 0.41
CA LEU A 111 11.98 2.61 -0.16
C LEU A 111 11.67 2.77 -1.63
N ARG A 112 11.79 1.67 -2.36
CA ARG A 112 11.39 1.52 -3.75
C ARG A 112 10.40 0.38 -3.86
N LEU A 113 9.40 0.57 -4.71
CA LEU A 113 8.45 -0.47 -5.03
C LEU A 113 8.78 -1.01 -6.42
N GLU A 114 9.01 -2.31 -6.51
CA GLU A 114 9.20 -3.03 -7.77
C GLU A 114 7.99 -3.92 -8.04
N GLY A 115 7.36 -3.68 -9.18
CA GLY A 115 6.31 -4.54 -9.72
C GLY A 115 6.87 -5.58 -10.69
N PRO A 116 6.00 -6.37 -11.33
CA PRO A 116 6.40 -7.33 -12.36
C PRO A 116 7.06 -6.66 -13.58
N ASP A 117 6.70 -5.41 -13.87
CA ASP A 117 7.24 -4.62 -14.98
C ASP A 117 8.52 -3.83 -14.62
N GLY A 118 8.91 -3.83 -13.33
CA GLY A 118 10.09 -3.14 -12.82
C GLY A 118 9.81 -2.10 -11.74
N ALA A 119 10.81 -1.26 -11.47
CA ALA A 119 10.73 -0.21 -10.45
C ALA A 119 9.84 0.95 -10.90
N VAL A 120 8.93 1.37 -10.03
CA VAL A 120 8.02 2.50 -10.29
C VAL A 120 8.65 3.83 -9.87
N ALA A 121 8.26 4.93 -10.52
CA ALA A 121 8.78 6.27 -10.22
C ALA A 121 8.29 6.77 -8.84
N GLY A 122 7.04 6.49 -8.51
CA GLY A 122 6.48 6.78 -7.21
C GLY A 122 5.33 5.85 -6.87
N PHE A 123 5.14 5.62 -5.58
CA PHE A 123 4.08 4.78 -5.08
C PHE A 123 3.47 5.37 -3.83
N LEU A 124 2.23 4.98 -3.59
CA LEU A 124 1.51 5.25 -2.37
C LEU A 124 1.07 3.90 -1.81
N LEU A 125 1.67 3.52 -0.69
CA LEU A 125 1.53 2.22 -0.04
C LEU A 125 1.16 2.43 1.42
N HIS A 126 0.10 1.75 1.83
CA HIS A 126 -0.33 1.63 3.20
C HIS A 126 -0.24 0.18 3.65
N ILE A 127 0.17 -0.04 4.89
CA ILE A 127 0.29 -1.37 5.48
C ILE A 127 -0.35 -1.34 6.86
N GLU A 128 -1.27 -2.27 7.09
CA GLU A 128 -1.93 -2.48 8.38
C GLU A 128 -2.16 -3.97 8.59
N ASP A 129 -1.80 -4.49 9.77
CA ASP A 129 -2.11 -5.86 10.21
C ASP A 129 -1.75 -6.97 9.19
N GLY A 130 -0.67 -6.78 8.43
CA GLY A 130 -0.23 -7.75 7.41
C GLY A 130 -1.02 -7.72 6.10
N SER A 131 -1.87 -6.71 5.92
CA SER A 131 -2.49 -6.37 4.65
C SER A 131 -1.85 -5.10 4.10
N ALA A 132 -1.59 -5.08 2.80
CA ALA A 132 -1.10 -3.92 2.08
C ALA A 132 -2.09 -3.50 1.02
N TRP A 133 -2.24 -2.18 0.86
CA TRP A 133 -2.92 -1.60 -0.28
C TRP A 133 -2.10 -0.46 -0.81
N PHE A 134 -1.93 -0.45 -2.12
CA PHE A 134 -1.07 0.50 -2.78
C PHE A 134 -1.56 0.88 -4.15
N ARG A 135 -1.01 1.98 -4.64
CA ARG A 135 -1.10 2.42 -6.02
C ARG A 135 0.27 2.96 -6.42
N TRP A 136 0.57 2.92 -7.70
CA TRP A 136 1.80 3.50 -8.23
C TRP A 136 1.48 4.46 -9.37
N HIS A 137 2.48 5.26 -9.71
CA HIS A 137 2.51 6.07 -10.91
C HIS A 137 3.87 5.90 -11.57
N ASP A 138 3.85 5.80 -12.90
CA ASP A 138 5.01 5.88 -13.78
C ASP A 138 5.36 7.34 -14.08
#